data_AF-A0A7W5TFC8-F1
#
_entry.id   AF-A0A7W5TFC8-F1
#
_cell.length_a   1.000
_cell.length_b   1.000
_cell.length_c   1.000
_cell.angle_alpha   90.00
_cell.angle_beta   90.00
_cell.angle_gamma   90.00
#
_symmetry.space_group_name_H-M   'P 1'
#
loop_
_entity.id
_entity.type
_entity.pdbx_description
1 polymer ?
#
loop_
_entity_poly.entity_id
_entity_poly.type
_entity_poly.pdbx_seq_one_letter_code
_entity_poly.pdbx_strand_id
1 'polypeptide(L)'
;MAEKEASSESFQIGLKSLLDRHPELRPYVPVASRWTELIETYGDALMAKAKWQSDTSDHEMILDHYVAVCDELEATLLANFRAEGW
;
A
#
# COMPACT_ATOMS: atom_id res chain seq x y z
N MET A 1 22.32 13.29 15.16
CA MET A 1 20.94 13.77 15.39
C MET A 1 20.08 13.05 14.37
N ALA A 2 19.03 12.39 14.84
CA ALA A 2 18.25 11.42 14.07
C ALA A 2 17.70 12.06 12.79
N GLU A 3 18.12 11.56 11.64
CA GLU A 3 17.35 11.70 10.41
C GLU A 3 16.03 10.97 10.67
N LYS A 4 14.99 11.73 11.01
CA LYS A 4 13.63 11.27 10.78
C LYS A 4 13.56 11.09 9.26
N GLU A 5 13.80 9.88 8.79
CA GLU A 5 13.45 9.48 7.43
C GLU A 5 11.97 9.84 7.28
N ALA A 6 11.71 10.95 6.60
CA ALA A 6 10.35 11.32 6.25
C ALA A 6 9.91 10.21 5.31
N SER A 7 9.05 9.31 5.80
CA SER A 7 8.44 8.27 4.99
C SER A 7 7.94 8.88 3.70
N SER A 8 8.26 8.28 2.55
CA SER A 8 7.84 8.81 1.24
C SER A 8 6.32 8.99 1.18
N GLU A 9 5.85 9.85 0.27
CA GLU A 9 4.41 10.04 0.04
C GLU A 9 3.72 8.70 -0.27
N SER A 10 4.36 7.86 -1.10
CA SER A 10 3.90 6.51 -1.41
C SER A 10 3.76 5.64 -0.16
N PHE A 11 4.74 5.66 0.75
CA PHE A 11 4.65 4.92 2.01
C PHE A 11 3.45 5.38 2.85
N GLN A 12 3.24 6.70 2.96
CA GLN A 12 2.14 7.26 3.74
C GLN A 12 0.77 6.88 3.16
N ILE A 13 0.64 6.93 1.83
CA ILE A 13 -0.58 6.55 1.12
C ILE A 13 -0.84 5.05 1.29
N GLY A 14 0.18 4.22 1.05
CA GLY A 14 0.08 2.76 1.17
C GLY A 14 -0.29 2.34 2.59
N LEU A 15 0.42 2.86 3.59
CA LEU A 15 0.16 2.55 5.00
C LEU A 15 -1.23 3.02 5.43
N LYS A 16 -1.62 4.25 5.08
CA LYS A 16 -2.95 4.77 5.41
C LYS A 16 -4.05 3.90 4.80
N SER A 17 -3.97 3.59 3.50
CA SER A 17 -4.97 2.78 2.83
C SER A 17 -5.07 1.38 3.43
N LEU A 18 -3.93 0.78 3.76
CA LEU A 18 -3.87 -0.51 4.43
C LEU A 18 -4.56 -0.46 5.80
N LEU A 19 -4.31 0.56 6.63
CA LEU A 19 -4.93 0.71 7.95
C LEU A 19 -6.42 1.08 7.90
N ASP A 20 -6.86 1.76 6.85
CA ASP A 20 -8.27 2.07 6.63
C ASP A 20 -9.05 0.79 6.25
N ARG A 21 -8.44 -0.10 5.45
CA ARG A 21 -9.01 -1.41 5.08
C ARG A 21 -8.88 -2.47 6.18
N HIS A 22 -7.78 -2.41 6.94
CA HIS A 22 -7.42 -3.36 8.00
C HIS A 22 -7.05 -2.64 9.30
N PRO A 23 -8.05 -2.11 10.05
CA PRO A 23 -7.81 -1.41 11.31
C PRO A 23 -7.11 -2.27 12.37
N GLU A 24 -7.22 -3.60 12.28
CA GLU A 24 -6.52 -4.57 13.12
C GLU A 24 -4.99 -4.47 13.03
N LEU A 25 -4.45 -3.86 11.95
CA LEU A 25 -3.02 -3.70 11.77
C LEU A 25 -2.43 -2.47 12.45
N ARG A 26 -3.26 -1.60 13.05
CA ARG A 26 -2.81 -0.37 13.75
C ARG A 26 -1.74 -0.61 14.83
N PRO A 27 -1.80 -1.69 15.65
CA PRO A 27 -0.74 -1.99 16.61
C PRO A 27 0.63 -2.24 15.95
N TYR A 28 0.66 -2.58 14.66
CA TYR A 28 1.85 -2.96 13.91
C TYR A 28 2.46 -1.81 13.10
N VAL A 29 1.91 -0.59 13.21
CA VAL A 29 2.50 0.61 12.60
C VAL A 29 3.98 0.82 12.99
N PRO A 30 4.43 0.60 14.24
CA PRO A 30 5.84 0.78 14.61
C PRO A 30 6.82 -0.14 13.87
N VAL A 31 6.33 -1.26 13.33
CA VAL A 31 7.12 -2.28 12.63
C VAL A 31 6.85 -2.29 11.12
N ALA A 32 5.96 -1.43 10.63
CA ALA A 32 5.68 -1.24 9.21
C ALA A 32 6.94 -0.81 8.41
N SER A 33 7.92 -0.19 9.07
CA SER A 33 9.23 0.15 8.48
C SER A 33 10.04 -1.06 8.03
N ARG A 34 9.70 -2.29 8.48
CA ARG A 34 10.31 -3.52 7.96
C ARG A 34 9.83 -3.86 6.55
N TRP A 35 8.67 -3.33 6.16
CA TRP A 35 8.02 -3.57 4.89
C TRP A 35 7.94 -2.29 4.05
N THR A 36 8.85 -1.34 4.26
CA THR A 36 8.85 -0.03 3.60
C THR A 36 8.67 -0.14 2.10
N GLU A 37 9.53 -0.91 1.42
CA GLU A 37 9.48 -1.06 -0.04
C GLU A 37 8.15 -1.64 -0.55
N LEU A 38 7.58 -2.60 0.19
CA LEU A 38 6.31 -3.23 -0.18
C LEU A 38 5.12 -2.28 0.05
N ILE A 39 5.15 -1.52 1.14
CA ILE A 39 4.14 -0.51 1.45
C ILE A 39 4.22 0.66 0.46
N GLU A 40 5.42 1.07 0.07
CA GLU A 40 5.65 2.08 -0.97
C GLU A 40 5.13 1.62 -2.32
N THR A 41 5.45 0.39 -2.73
CA THR A 41 4.96 -0.21 -3.98
C THR A 41 3.43 -0.27 -4.01
N TYR A 42 2.80 -0.63 -2.87
CA TYR A 42 1.35 -0.60 -2.73
C TYR A 42 0.79 0.82 -2.85
N GLY A 43 1.44 1.81 -2.22
CA GLY A 43 1.08 3.23 -2.36
C GLY A 43 1.17 3.73 -3.81
N ASP A 44 2.23 3.39 -4.53
CA ASP A 44 2.40 3.73 -5.95
C ASP A 44 1.30 3.11 -6.82
N ALA A 45 0.97 1.84 -6.58
CA ALA A 45 -0.11 1.14 -7.28
C ALA A 45 -1.47 1.82 -7.03
N LEU A 46 -1.74 2.26 -5.79
CA LEU A 46 -2.96 2.99 -5.45
C LEU A 46 -3.05 4.35 -6.15
N MET A 47 -1.95 5.10 -6.21
CA MET A 47 -1.89 6.37 -6.92
C MET A 47 -2.12 6.18 -8.42
N ALA A 48 -1.50 5.15 -9.02
CA ALA A 48 -1.72 4.80 -10.41
C ALA A 48 -3.17 4.40 -10.67
N LYS A 49 -3.76 3.56 -9.81
CA LYS A 49 -5.18 3.19 -9.87
C LYS A 49 -6.08 4.43 -9.84
N ALA A 50 -5.84 5.34 -8.90
CA ALA A 50 -6.63 6.58 -8.76
C ALA A 50 -6.50 7.48 -10.00
N LYS A 51 -5.29 7.58 -10.56
CA LYS A 51 -5.04 8.33 -11.81
C LYS A 51 -5.87 7.78 -12.96
N TRP A 52 -5.81 6.47 -13.21
CA TRP A 52 -6.54 5.84 -14.31
C TRP A 52 -8.05 5.78 -14.07
N GLN A 53 -8.51 5.73 -12.82
CA GLN A 53 -9.93 5.84 -12.49
C GLN A 53 -10.49 7.25 -12.75
N SER A 54 -9.66 8.29 -12.61
CA SER A 54 -10.06 9.68 -12.92
C SER A 54 -10.00 10.01 -14.41
N ASP A 55 -9.23 9.25 -15.19
CA ASP A 55 -9.11 9.42 -16.62
C ASP A 55 -10.27 8.65 -17.30
N THR A 56 -11.31 9.37 -17.74
CA THR A 56 -12.50 8.80 -18.39
C THR A 56 -12.25 8.21 -19.79
N SER A 57 -10.99 8.08 -20.17
CA SER A 57 -10.56 7.38 -21.39
C SER A 57 -10.73 5.86 -21.23
N ASP A 58 -10.86 5.11 -22.34
CA ASP A 58 -11.01 3.63 -22.38
C ASP A 58 -9.74 2.87 -21.90
N HIS A 59 -9.25 3.18 -20.70
CA HIS A 59 -8.11 2.55 -20.05
C HIS A 59 -8.56 1.48 -19.04
N GLU A 60 -9.74 0.90 -19.24
CA GLU A 60 -10.34 -0.13 -18.36
C GLU A 60 -9.35 -1.28 -18.09
N MET A 61 -8.66 -1.78 -19.12
CA MET A 61 -7.65 -2.84 -18.95
C MET A 61 -6.46 -2.43 -18.08
N ILE A 62 -6.06 -1.15 -18.10
CA ILE A 62 -4.98 -0.63 -17.26
C ILE A 62 -5.48 -0.47 -15.82
N LEU A 63 -6.71 0.02 -15.65
CA LEU A 63 -7.35 0.13 -14.34
C LEU A 63 -7.50 -1.24 -13.69
N ASP A 64 -8.00 -2.24 -14.41
CA ASP A 64 -8.14 -3.63 -13.95
C ASP A 64 -6.79 -4.22 -13.55
N HIS A 65 -5.73 -3.94 -14.31
CA HIS A 65 -4.37 -4.34 -13.94
C HIS A 65 -3.95 -3.75 -12.59
N TYR A 66 -4.14 -2.44 -12.38
CA TYR A 66 -3.77 -1.81 -11.10
C TYR A 66 -4.68 -2.24 -9.94
N VAL A 67 -5.95 -2.57 -10.19
CA VAL A 67 -6.82 -3.19 -9.18
C VAL A 67 -6.23 -4.53 -8.74
N ALA A 68 -5.89 -5.41 -9.69
CA ALA A 68 -5.31 -6.72 -9.39
C ALA A 68 -3.97 -6.59 -8.64
N VAL A 69 -3.09 -5.68 -9.09
CA VAL A 69 -1.80 -5.40 -8.43
C VAL A 69 -2.01 -4.91 -6.99
N CYS A 70 -2.98 -4.01 -6.75
CA CYS A 70 -3.30 -3.56 -5.39
C CYS A 70 -3.73 -4.72 -4.50
N ASP A 71 -4.62 -5.60 -5.00
CA ASP A 71 -5.13 -6.73 -4.24
C ASP A 71 -4.03 -7.77 -3.94
N GLU A 72 -3.12 -8.04 -4.88
CA GLU A 72 -1.97 -8.94 -4.68
C GLU A 72 -0.97 -8.40 -3.64
N LEU A 73 -0.66 -7.11 -3.71
CA LEU A 73 0.24 -6.45 -2.76
C LEU A 73 -0.37 -6.41 -1.36
N GLU A 74 -1.66 -6.09 -1.25
CA GLU A 74 -2.39 -6.12 0.02
C GLU A 74 -2.41 -7.53 0.62
N ALA A 75 -2.72 -8.55 -0.17
CA ALA A 75 -2.68 -9.94 0.28
C ALA A 75 -1.28 -10.36 0.77
N THR A 76 -0.23 -9.93 0.07
CA THR A 76 1.16 -10.19 0.45
C THR A 76 1.53 -9.51 1.77
N LEU A 77 1.14 -8.24 1.95
CA LEU A 77 1.33 -7.51 3.20
C LEU A 77 0.63 -8.22 4.35
N LEU A 78 -0.63 -8.61 4.18
CA LEU A 78 -1.39 -9.33 5.20
C LEU A 78 -0.78 -10.70 5.53
N ALA A 79 -0.32 -11.43 4.53
CA ALA A 79 0.36 -12.72 4.74
C ALA A 79 1.64 -12.54 5.55
N ASN A 80 2.43 -11.50 5.27
CA ASN A 80 3.65 -11.19 6.02
C ASN A 80 3.36 -10.81 7.48
N PHE A 81 2.34 -9.97 7.71
CA PHE A 81 1.91 -9.67 9.09
C PHE A 81 1.50 -10.93 9.84
N ARG A 82 0.70 -11.82 9.23
CA ARG A 82 0.28 -13.09 9.85
C ARG A 82 1.44 -14.07 10.09
N ALA A 83 2.37 -14.17 9.16
CA ALA A 83 3.51 -15.09 9.22
C ALA A 83 4.48 -14.75 10.36
N GLU A 84 4.60 -13.46 10.69
CA GLU A 84 5.38 -12.99 11.84
C GLU A 84 4.68 -13.30 13.19
N GLY A 85 3.51 -13.95 13.17
CA GLY A 85 2.75 -14.37 14.34
C GLY A 85 1.86 -13.26 14.93
N TRP A 86 1.43 -12.32 14.09
CA TRP A 86 0.74 -11.10 14.50
C TRP A 86 -0.73 -11.09 14.09
#